data_AF-A0A6L9UAB3-F1
#
_entry.id   AF-A0A6L9UAB3-F1
#
_cell.length_a   1.000
_cell.length_b   1.000
_cell.length_c   1.000
_cell.angle_alpha   90.00
_cell.angle_beta   90.00
_cell.angle_gamma   90.00
#
_symmetry.space_group_name_H-M   'P 1'
#
loop_
_entity.id
_entity.type
_entity.pdbx_description
1 polymer ?
#
loop_
_entity_poly.entity_id
_entity_poly.type
_entity_poly.pdbx_seq_one_letter_code
_entity_poly.pdbx_strand_id
1 'polypeptide(L)'
;MNAISIDEAFAQGSSWHQMASIAKFHESAINQKLNEANRNRKRDADWKARAARQQLEREVEQHRRRVDYFRGLAHRMRKLSEDGSPHAG
;
A
#
# COMPACT_ATOMS: atom_id res chain seq x y z
N MET A 1 10.44 -8.98 4.24
CA MET A 1 9.58 -8.85 3.04
C MET A 1 10.34 -7.95 2.07
N ASN A 2 10.88 -8.51 0.99
CA ASN A 2 11.75 -7.78 0.05
C ASN A 2 10.90 -6.73 -0.70
N ALA A 3 11.31 -5.47 -0.60
CA ALA A 3 10.72 -4.40 -1.39
C ALA A 3 11.31 -4.48 -2.80
N ILE A 4 10.48 -4.73 -3.81
CA ILE A 4 10.91 -4.85 -5.22
C ILE A 4 11.42 -3.49 -5.68
N SER A 5 12.69 -3.40 -6.09
CA SER A 5 13.29 -2.15 -6.59
C SER A 5 12.67 -1.70 -7.92
N ILE A 6 12.97 -0.48 -8.38
CA ILE A 6 12.44 0.00 -9.67
C ILE A 6 12.97 -0.81 -10.86
N ASP A 7 14.24 -1.18 -10.81
CA ASP A 7 14.89 -2.01 -11.84
C ASP A 7 14.31 -3.42 -11.84
N GLU A 8 14.07 -3.99 -10.65
CA GLU A 8 13.43 -5.29 -10.51
C GLU A 8 11.97 -5.28 -10.99
N ALA A 9 11.25 -4.18 -10.78
CA ALA A 9 9.89 -4.02 -11.29
C ALA A 9 9.88 -3.98 -12.83
N PHE A 10 10.80 -3.24 -13.46
CA PHE A 10 10.95 -3.25 -14.92
C PHE A 10 11.40 -4.60 -15.47
N ALA A 11 12.36 -5.26 -14.83
CA ALA A 11 12.83 -6.59 -15.21
C ALA A 11 11.72 -7.66 -15.14
N GLN A 12 10.78 -7.50 -14.22
CA GLN A 12 9.57 -8.34 -14.12
C GLN A 12 8.47 -7.96 -15.13
N GLY A 13 8.72 -7.00 -16.03
CA GLY A 13 7.74 -6.50 -17.00
C GLY A 13 6.61 -5.68 -16.39
N SER A 14 6.78 -5.19 -15.15
CA SER A 14 5.76 -4.39 -14.49
C SER A 14 5.71 -2.96 -15.04
N SER A 15 4.50 -2.44 -15.18
CA SER A 15 4.21 -1.06 -15.59
C SER A 15 3.91 -0.17 -14.38
N TRP A 16 4.07 1.14 -14.56
CA TRP A 16 3.70 2.11 -13.54
C TRP A 16 2.20 2.04 -13.18
N HIS A 17 1.34 1.70 -14.14
CA HIS A 17 -0.09 1.50 -13.91
C HIS A 17 -0.37 0.35 -12.93
N GLN A 18 0.38 -0.76 -13.04
CA GLN A 18 0.25 -1.88 -12.11
C GLN A 18 0.68 -1.48 -10.70
N MET A 19 1.79 -0.75 -10.55
CA MET A 19 2.21 -0.23 -9.24
C MET A 19 1.17 0.71 -8.63
N ALA A 20 0.57 1.60 -9.44
CA ALA A 20 -0.51 2.47 -9.00
C ALA A 20 -1.77 1.69 -8.57
N SER A 21 -2.07 0.59 -9.26
CA SER A 21 -3.18 -0.32 -8.88
C SER A 21 -2.93 -1.00 -7.53
N ILE A 22 -1.71 -1.45 -7.27
CA ILE A 22 -1.33 -2.03 -5.97
C ILE A 22 -1.46 -1.00 -4.84
N ALA A 23 -1.04 0.26 -5.09
CA ALA A 23 -1.25 1.34 -4.12
C ALA A 23 -2.74 1.53 -3.79
N LYS A 24 -3.61 1.58 -4.81
CA LYS A 24 -5.07 1.68 -4.62
C LYS A 24 -5.66 0.50 -3.86
N PHE A 25 -5.17 -0.72 -4.10
CA PHE A 25 -5.59 -1.89 -3.33
C PHE A 25 -5.34 -1.70 -1.83
N HIS A 26 -4.16 -1.20 -1.46
CA HIS A 26 -3.84 -0.93 -0.05
C HIS A 26 -4.64 0.24 0.55
N GLU A 27 -4.95 1.28 -0.23
CA GLU A 27 -5.87 2.34 0.22
C GLU A 27 -7.27 1.78 0.53
N SER A 28 -7.80 0.93 -0.35
CA SER A 28 -9.07 0.23 -0.11
C SER A 28 -9.03 -0.65 1.13
N ALA A 29 -7.93 -1.38 1.35
CA ALA A 29 -7.76 -2.21 2.55
C ALA A 29 -7.75 -1.38 3.85
N ILE A 30 -7.13 -0.20 3.85
CA ILE A 30 -7.19 0.73 4.99
C ILE A 30 -8.65 1.12 5.28
N ASN A 31 -9.37 1.55 4.25
CA ASN A 31 -10.77 1.99 4.40
C ASN A 31 -11.66 0.85 4.92
N GLN A 32 -11.48 -0.36 4.42
CA GLN A 32 -12.20 -1.54 4.89
C GLN A 32 -11.93 -1.80 6.38
N LYS A 33 -10.66 -1.83 6.80
CA LYS A 33 -10.30 -2.07 8.20
C LYS A 33 -10.85 -1.00 9.15
N LEU A 34 -10.78 0.27 8.76
CA LEU A 34 -11.35 1.37 9.56
C LEU A 34 -12.88 1.27 9.67
N ASN A 35 -13.55 0.89 8.58
CA ASN A 35 -15.01 0.67 8.58
C ASN A 35 -15.41 -0.51 9.46
N GLU A 36 -14.70 -1.63 9.39
CA GLU A 36 -14.90 -2.80 10.25
C GLU A 36 -14.71 -2.46 11.73
N ALA A 37 -13.62 -1.75 12.07
CA ALA A 37 -13.36 -1.29 13.43
C ALA A 37 -14.45 -0.36 13.96
N ASN A 38 -14.94 0.58 13.15
CA ASN A 38 -16.04 1.46 13.52
C ASN A 38 -17.35 0.69 13.79
N ARG A 39 -17.62 -0.37 13.03
CA ARG A 39 -18.79 -1.25 13.27
C ARG A 39 -18.63 -2.03 14.57
N ASN A 40 -17.43 -2.53 14.87
CA ASN A 40 -17.17 -3.37 16.04
C ASN A 40 -17.04 -2.57 17.34
N ARG A 41 -16.69 -1.28 17.27
CA ARG A 41 -16.53 -0.39 18.44
C ARG A 41 -17.75 -0.34 19.37
N LYS A 42 -18.96 -0.63 18.88
CA LYS A 42 -20.21 -0.64 19.68
C LYS A 42 -20.43 -1.94 20.47
N ARG A 43 -19.60 -2.98 20.29
CA ARG A 43 -19.84 -4.34 20.81
C ARG A 43 -18.83 -4.83 21.84
N ASP A 44 -17.68 -4.18 21.99
CA ASP A 44 -16.57 -4.71 22.79
C ASP A 44 -16.44 -4.04 24.17
N ALA A 45 -16.09 -4.85 25.17
CA ALA A 45 -15.67 -4.36 26.48
C ALA A 45 -14.33 -3.59 26.39
N ASP A 46 -14.17 -2.53 27.19
CA ASP A 46 -13.08 -1.53 27.08
C ASP A 46 -11.66 -2.11 26.95
N TRP A 47 -11.33 -3.18 27.67
CA TRP A 47 -9.98 -3.76 27.62
C TRP A 47 -9.71 -4.51 26.30
N LYS A 48 -10.70 -5.19 25.73
CA LYS A 48 -10.61 -5.81 24.40
C LYS A 48 -10.54 -4.76 23.31
N ALA A 49 -11.29 -3.66 23.47
CA ALA A 49 -11.28 -2.54 22.54
C ALA A 49 -9.89 -1.89 22.42
N ARG A 50 -9.13 -1.79 23.51
CA ARG A 50 -7.75 -1.27 23.49
C ARG A 50 -6.79 -2.14 22.67
N ALA A 51 -6.79 -3.45 22.91
CA ALA A 51 -5.94 -4.39 22.18
C ALA A 51 -6.30 -4.44 20.68
N ALA A 52 -7.61 -4.49 20.37
CA ALA A 52 -8.10 -4.43 19.00
C ALA A 52 -7.70 -3.13 18.28
N ARG A 53 -7.74 -1.99 18.97
CA ARG A 53 -7.30 -0.70 18.43
C ARG A 53 -5.81 -0.67 18.12
N GLN A 54 -4.95 -1.15 19.02
CA GLN A 54 -3.51 -1.22 18.76
C GLN A 54 -3.18 -2.13 17.58
N GLN A 55 -3.91 -3.24 17.43
CA GLN A 55 -3.74 -4.12 16.28
C GLN A 55 -4.18 -3.43 14.98
N LEU A 56 -5.35 -2.78 14.98
CA LEU A 56 -5.84 -2.01 13.85
C LEU A 56 -4.85 -0.92 13.42
N GLU A 57 -4.33 -0.15 14.37
CA GLU A 57 -3.34 0.91 14.10
C GLU A 57 -2.09 0.34 13.43
N ARG A 58 -1.58 -0.81 13.91
CA ARG A 58 -0.43 -1.49 13.29
C ARG A 58 -0.72 -1.96 11.86
N GLU A 59 -1.90 -2.51 11.60
CA GLU A 59 -2.28 -3.00 10.27
C GLU A 59 -2.51 -1.86 9.28
N VAL A 60 -3.21 -0.81 9.71
CA VAL A 60 -3.42 0.41 8.92
C VAL A 60 -2.07 1.03 8.55
N GLU A 61 -1.16 1.12 9.52
CA GLU A 61 0.16 1.68 9.32
C GLU A 61 1.01 0.83 8.35
N GLN A 62 0.91 -0.50 8.41
CA GLN A 62 1.54 -1.37 7.40
C GLN A 62 1.01 -1.09 5.98
N HIS A 63 -0.30 -0.94 5.82
CA HIS A 63 -0.88 -0.60 4.54
C HIS A 63 -0.49 0.81 4.07
N ARG A 64 -0.44 1.82 4.95
CA ARG A 64 -0.01 3.18 4.62
C ARG A 64 1.39 3.19 4.03
N ARG A 65 2.34 2.53 4.70
CA ARG A 65 3.70 2.38 4.18
C ARG A 65 3.75 1.75 2.78
N ARG A 66 2.84 0.81 2.49
CA ARG A 66 2.72 0.19 1.16
C ARG A 66 2.13 1.15 0.13
N VAL A 67 1.12 1.93 0.49
CA VAL A 67 0.55 2.97 -0.37
C VAL A 67 1.65 3.95 -0.77
N ASP A 68 2.38 4.49 0.21
CA ASP A 68 3.44 5.47 -0.03
C ASP A 68 4.54 4.89 -0.92
N TYR A 69 4.95 3.65 -0.63
CA TYR A 69 5.95 2.93 -1.42
C TYR A 69 5.53 2.76 -2.89
N PHE A 70 4.37 2.14 -3.14
CA PHE A 70 3.93 1.81 -4.49
C PHE A 70 3.49 3.04 -5.29
N ARG A 71 2.94 4.06 -4.63
CA ARG A 71 2.63 5.34 -5.26
C ARG A 71 3.92 6.07 -5.68
N GLY A 72 4.93 6.11 -4.80
CA GLY A 72 6.23 6.69 -5.12
C GLY A 72 6.97 5.91 -6.23
N LEU A 73 6.89 4.59 -6.21
CA LEU A 73 7.43 3.73 -7.27
C LEU A 73 6.72 3.98 -8.61
N ALA A 74 5.39 3.98 -8.64
CA ALA A 74 4.61 4.28 -9.85
C ALA A 74 4.97 5.65 -10.43
N HIS A 75 5.09 6.68 -9.58
CA HIS A 75 5.46 8.02 -10.02
C HIS A 75 6.86 8.05 -10.67
N ARG A 76 7.86 7.40 -10.05
CA ARG A 76 9.21 7.31 -10.62
C ARG A 76 9.21 6.54 -11.95
N MET A 77 8.55 5.39 -12.02
CA MET A 77 8.44 4.61 -13.26
C MET A 77 7.73 5.39 -14.38
N ARG A 78 6.68 6.14 -14.05
CA ARG A 78 5.97 6.99 -15.01
C ARG A 78 6.90 8.06 -15.59
N LYS A 79 7.61 8.79 -14.72
CA LYS A 79 8.54 9.84 -15.16
C LYS A 79 9.61 9.28 -16.11
N LEU A 80 10.20 8.14 -15.73
CA LEU A 80 11.20 7.45 -16.55
C LEU A 80 10.65 6.99 -17.90
N SER A 81 9.39 6.55 -17.96
CA SER A 81 8.73 6.19 -19.22
C SER A 81 8.38 7.40 -20.12
N GLU A 82 8.12 8.56 -19.52
CA GLU A 82 7.82 9.81 -20.24
C GLU A 82 9.10 10.50 -20.76
N ASP A 83 10.21 10.40 -20.02
CA ASP A 83 11.52 10.99 -20.36
C ASP A 83 12.27 10.23 -21.50
N GLY A 84 11.66 9.18 -22.07
CA GLY A 84 12.24 8.42 -23.19
C GLY A 84 13.51 7.63 -22.84
N SER A 85 13.83 7.47 -21.56
CA SER A 85 15.02 6.74 -21.12
C SER A 85 14.85 5.24 -21.33
N PRO A 86 15.75 4.57 -22.06
CA PRO A 86 15.69 3.12 -22.24
C PRO A 86 16.03 2.45 -20.91
N HIS A 87 15.00 2.03 -20.18
CA HIS A 87 15.16 1.03 -19.12
C HIS A 87 15.18 -0.35 -19.78
N ALA A 88 16.25 -0.60 -20.53
CA ALA A 88 16.58 -1.89 -21.09
C ALA A 88 17.72 -2.48 -20.27
N GLY A 89 17.42 -3.61 -19.64
CA GLY A 89 18.32 -4.49 -18.91
C GLY A 89 17.56 -5.74 -18.54
#